data_AF-A0A2E4TC19-F1
#
_entry.id   AF-A0A2E4TC19-F1
#
_cell.length_a   1.000
_cell.length_b   1.000
_cell.length_c   1.000
_cell.angle_alpha   90.00
_cell.angle_beta   90.00
_cell.angle_gamma   90.00
#
_symmetry.space_group_name_H-M   'P 1'
#
loop_
_entity.id
_entity.type
_entity.pdbx_description
1 polymer ?
#
loop_
_entity_poly.entity_id
_entity_poly.type
_entity_poly.pdbx_seq_one_letter_code
_entity_poly.pdbx_strand_id
1 'polypeptide(L)'
;MGRWAKVMDRWARVSVLTPRRAVNLLQLSVSYRTAKRSGQPQMPPNVMPTSLSIEPTTSCNLRCPECPSGLRSFTRPTGMLNVDHACRWIDELAPWLT
;
A
#
# COMPACT_ATOMS: atom_id res chain seq x y z
N MET A 1 -14.16 -21.47 -2.40
CA MET A 1 -13.77 -20.87 -1.10
C MET A 1 -14.90 -21.02 -0.08
N GLY A 2 -14.72 -21.85 0.96
CA GLY A 2 -15.75 -22.08 1.99
C GLY A 2 -16.04 -20.84 2.84
N ARG A 3 -17.22 -20.78 3.48
CA ARG A 3 -17.61 -19.70 4.41
C ARG A 3 -16.57 -19.48 5.52
N TRP A 4 -15.96 -20.56 6.00
CA TRP A 4 -14.90 -20.55 7.01
C TRP A 4 -13.65 -19.77 6.58
N ALA A 5 -13.18 -19.94 5.34
CA ALA A 5 -12.02 -19.21 4.83
C ALA A 5 -12.25 -17.69 4.80
N LYS A 6 -13.48 -17.24 4.50
CA LYS A 6 -13.84 -15.82 4.50
C LYS A 6 -13.87 -15.24 5.92
N VAL A 7 -14.31 -16.03 6.90
CA VAL A 7 -14.34 -15.59 8.31
C VAL A 7 -12.91 -15.47 8.84
N MET A 8 -12.05 -16.45 8.55
CA MET A 8 -10.65 -16.44 8.98
C MET A 8 -9.87 -15.27 8.36
N ASP A 9 -10.04 -14.99 7.06
CA ASP A 9 -9.41 -13.83 6.40
C ASP A 9 -9.87 -12.50 7.04
N ARG A 10 -11.17 -12.34 7.29
CA ARG A 10 -11.70 -11.14 7.96
C ARG A 10 -11.13 -11.00 9.35
N TRP A 11 -11.02 -12.09 10.10
CA TRP A 11 -10.46 -12.06 11.44
C TRP A 11 -8.98 -11.70 11.45
N ALA A 12 -8.19 -12.25 10.53
CA ALA A 12 -6.76 -11.91 10.38
C ALA A 12 -6.53 -10.43 10.04
N ARG A 13 -7.40 -9.82 9.21
CA ARG A 13 -7.32 -8.38 8.91
C ARG A 13 -7.68 -7.51 10.11
N VAL A 14 -8.63 -7.96 10.94
CA VAL A 14 -9.05 -7.20 12.11
C VAL A 14 -8.04 -7.34 13.25
N SER A 15 -7.39 -8.50 13.39
CA SER A 15 -6.45 -8.76 14.49
C SER A 15 -5.18 -7.91 14.44
N VAL A 16 -4.81 -7.40 13.27
CA VAL A 16 -3.62 -6.53 13.08
C VAL A 16 -3.94 -5.03 13.21
N LEU A 17 -5.20 -4.65 13.40
CA LEU A 17 -5.60 -3.24 13.54
C LEU A 17 -5.27 -2.73 14.94
N THR A 18 -4.31 -1.81 15.01
CA THR A 18 -4.09 -0.99 16.20
C THR A 18 -5.08 0.19 16.22
N PRO A 19 -5.31 0.85 17.36
CA PRO A 19 -6.18 2.03 17.43
C PRO A 19 -5.76 3.13 16.43
N ARG A 20 -4.45 3.33 16.25
CA ARG A 20 -3.89 4.29 15.29
C ARG A 20 -4.24 3.92 13.85
N ARG A 21 -4.05 2.66 13.47
CA ARG A 21 -4.41 2.12 12.15
C ARG A 21 -5.91 2.25 11.88
N ALA A 22 -6.75 1.93 12.87
CA ALA A 22 -8.20 2.02 12.76
C ALA A 22 -8.68 3.46 12.56
N VAL A 23 -8.14 4.42 13.32
CA VAL A 23 -8.47 5.85 13.16
C VAL A 23 -8.02 6.37 11.79
N ASN A 24 -6.81 6.03 11.35
CA ASN A 24 -6.30 6.41 10.03
C ASN A 24 -7.19 5.86 8.89
N LEU A 25 -7.55 4.58 8.97
CA LEU A 25 -8.44 3.94 8.00
C LEU A 25 -9.84 4.57 7.98
N LEU A 26 -10.38 4.95 9.14
CA LEU A 26 -11.66 5.64 9.25
C LEU A 26 -11.59 7.03 8.61
N GLN A 27 -10.56 7.81 8.91
CA GLN A 27 -10.34 9.14 8.34
C GLN A 27 -10.20 9.10 6.82
N LEU A 28 -9.42 8.16 6.28
CA LEU A 28 -9.31 7.92 4.83
C LEU A 28 -10.66 7.54 4.22
N SER A 29 -11.41 6.65 4.87
CA SER A 29 -12.71 6.20 4.38
C SER A 29 -13.73 7.35 4.34
N VAL A 30 -13.75 8.20 5.36
CA VAL A 30 -14.61 9.39 5.42
C VAL A 30 -14.17 10.41 4.36
N SER A 31 -12.88 10.73 4.28
CA SER A 31 -12.31 11.64 3.28
C SER A 31 -12.68 11.20 1.86
N TYR A 32 -12.45 9.93 1.51
CA TYR A 32 -12.79 9.38 0.20
C TYR A 32 -14.29 9.46 -0.10
N ARG A 33 -15.16 9.12 0.86
CA ARG A 33 -16.62 9.19 0.68
C ARG A 33 -17.10 10.64 0.48
N THR A 34 -16.54 11.57 1.23
CA THR A 34 -16.84 13.01 1.10
C THR A 34 -16.35 13.54 -0.23
N ALA A 35 -15.12 13.21 -0.64
CA ALA A 35 -14.56 13.58 -1.95
C ALA A 35 -15.39 13.02 -3.10
N LYS A 36 -15.80 11.75 -3.00
CA LYS A 36 -16.64 11.10 -4.02
C LYS A 36 -18.01 11.76 -4.17
N ARG A 37 -18.57 12.32 -3.09
CA ARG A 37 -19.87 13.02 -3.12
C ARG A 37 -19.77 14.49 -3.53
N SER A 38 -18.73 15.19 -3.09
CA SER A 38 -18.54 16.62 -3.32
C SER A 38 -17.77 16.94 -4.60
N GLY A 39 -17.04 15.99 -5.16
CA GLY A 39 -16.07 16.22 -6.24
C GLY A 39 -14.80 16.94 -5.78
N GLN A 40 -14.65 17.23 -4.49
CA GLN A 40 -13.51 17.96 -3.93
C GLN A 40 -12.69 17.04 -3.02
N PRO A 41 -11.54 16.52 -3.48
CA PRO A 41 -10.68 15.68 -2.65
C PRO A 41 -9.98 16.53 -1.59
N GLN A 42 -10.37 16.34 -0.32
CA GLN A 42 -9.73 16.95 0.84
C GLN A 42 -9.12 15.86 1.73
N MET A 43 -7.79 15.87 1.87
CA MET A 43 -7.08 14.96 2.77
C MET A 43 -6.90 15.64 4.14
N PRO A 44 -7.36 15.03 5.24
CA PRO A 44 -7.14 15.58 6.58
C PRO A 44 -5.64 15.62 6.93
N PRO A 45 -5.20 16.56 7.78
CA PRO A 45 -3.82 16.59 8.24
C PRO A 45 -3.48 15.33 9.05
N ASN A 46 -2.23 14.88 8.98
CA ASN A 46 -1.71 13.71 9.70
C ASN A 46 -2.35 12.35 9.33
N VAL A 47 -2.93 12.25 8.13
CA VAL A 47 -3.40 10.99 7.56
C VAL A 47 -2.33 10.40 6.64
N MET A 48 -2.07 9.10 6.77
CA MET A 48 -1.03 8.39 6.04
C MET A 48 -1.59 7.23 5.22
N PRO A 49 -0.89 6.77 4.16
CA PRO A 49 -1.34 5.63 3.35
C PRO A 49 -1.43 4.34 4.18
N THR A 50 -2.39 3.49 3.83
CA THR A 50 -2.63 2.19 4.49
C THR A 50 -1.91 1.01 3.83
N SER A 51 -1.37 1.21 2.62
CA SER A 51 -0.66 0.18 1.87
C SER A 51 0.59 0.77 1.24
N LEU A 52 1.65 -0.03 1.22
CA LEU A 52 2.93 0.29 0.61
C LEU A 52 3.30 -0.85 -0.34
N SER A 53 3.59 -0.50 -1.58
CA SER A 53 4.12 -1.44 -2.59
C SER A 53 5.45 -0.89 -3.09
N ILE A 54 6.48 -1.73 -3.10
CA ILE A 54 7.84 -1.35 -3.49
C ILE A 54 8.29 -2.27 -4.62
N GLU A 55 8.62 -1.69 -5.78
CA GLU A 55 9.28 -2.40 -6.87
C GLU A 55 10.80 -2.40 -6.62
N PRO A 56 11.40 -3.52 -6.18
CA PRO A 56 12.76 -3.56 -5.65
C PRO A 56 13.82 -3.43 -6.74
N THR A 57 13.47 -3.71 -8.00
CA THR A 57 14.40 -3.60 -9.11
C THR A 57 13.67 -3.19 -10.39
N THR A 58 14.37 -2.47 -11.24
CA THR A 58 13.90 -2.16 -12.61
C THR A 58 14.56 -3.06 -13.65
N SER A 59 15.47 -3.96 -13.25
CA SER A 59 16.13 -4.91 -14.16
C SER A 59 15.35 -6.21 -14.31
N CYS A 60 15.06 -6.63 -15.54
CA CYS A 60 14.50 -7.95 -15.83
C CYS A 60 15.22 -8.64 -17.01
N ASN A 61 15.58 -9.91 -16.84
CA ASN A 61 16.23 -10.75 -17.85
C ASN A 61 15.23 -11.43 -18.80
N LEU A 62 14.01 -11.68 -18.34
CA LEU A 62 13.02 -12.49 -19.05
C LEU A 62 12.25 -11.71 -20.14
N ARG A 63 12.22 -10.38 -20.05
CA ARG A 63 11.54 -9.47 -21.01
C ARG A 63 10.07 -9.83 -21.30
N CYS A 64 9.34 -10.24 -20.26
CA CYS A 64 7.91 -10.55 -20.37
C CYS A 64 7.11 -9.29 -20.79
N PRO A 65 6.15 -9.40 -21.72
CA PRO A 65 5.33 -8.26 -22.16
C PRO A 65 4.27 -7.82 -21.13
N GLU A 66 4.09 -8.56 -20.04
CA GLU A 66 3.05 -8.31 -19.04
C GLU A 66 3.49 -7.38 -17.89
N CYS A 67 4.80 -7.12 -17.74
CA CYS A 67 5.32 -6.31 -16.63
C CYS A 67 6.23 -5.15 -17.09
N PRO A 68 6.20 -4.00 -16.40
CA PRO A 68 6.98 -2.82 -16.80
C PRO A 68 8.49 -3.06 -16.75
N SER A 69 8.97 -3.90 -15.82
CA SER A 69 10.38 -4.31 -15.72
C SER A 69 10.82 -5.14 -16.93
N GLY A 70 9.94 -6.03 -17.43
CA GLY A 70 10.17 -6.82 -18.63
C GLY A 70 10.15 -5.98 -19.91
N LEU A 71 9.18 -5.07 -20.01
CA LEU A 71 9.05 -4.10 -21.11
C LEU A 71 10.13 -3.01 -21.10
N ARG A 72 10.85 -2.84 -19.97
CA ARG A 72 11.83 -1.76 -19.75
C ARG A 72 11.21 -0.38 -20.00
N SER A 73 9.95 -0.20 -19.58
CA SER A 73 9.17 1.03 -19.79
C SER A 73 9.33 2.06 -18.66
N PHE A 74 10.19 1.80 -17.69
CA PHE A 74 10.47 2.76 -16.62
C PHE A 74 11.20 3.99 -17.17
N THR A 75 10.75 5.17 -16.77
CA THR A 75 11.45 6.45 -17.05
C THR A 75 12.67 6.66 -16.15
N ARG A 76 12.78 5.89 -15.06
CA ARG A 76 13.91 5.88 -14.10
C ARG A 76 15.01 4.90 -14.52
N PRO A 77 16.28 5.16 -14.17
CA PRO A 77 17.39 4.29 -14.54
C PRO A 77 17.28 2.88 -13.94
N THR A 78 17.96 1.93 -14.56
CA THR A 78 18.08 0.56 -14.05
C THR A 78 18.81 0.56 -12.71
N GLY A 79 18.23 -0.07 -11.69
CA GLY A 79 18.83 -0.14 -10.36
C GLY A 79 18.20 -1.19 -9.47
N MET A 80 18.85 -1.45 -8.35
CA MET A 80 18.43 -2.35 -7.29
C MET A 80 18.23 -1.54 -6.01
N LEU A 81 17.13 -1.80 -5.31
CA LEU A 81 16.82 -1.18 -4.02
C LEU A 81 17.82 -1.62 -2.96
N ASN A 82 18.32 -0.65 -2.18
CA ASN A 82 19.06 -0.95 -0.96
C ASN A 82 18.08 -1.45 0.13
N VAL A 83 18.34 -2.64 0.66
CA VAL A 83 17.51 -3.29 1.69
C VAL A 83 17.39 -2.42 2.95
N ASP A 84 18.45 -1.73 3.36
CA ASP A 84 18.42 -0.86 4.55
C ASP A 84 17.43 0.30 4.39
N HIS A 85 17.28 0.81 3.16
CA HIS A 85 16.28 1.84 2.86
C HIS A 85 14.87 1.24 2.94
N ALA A 86 14.68 0.03 2.40
CA ALA A 86 13.40 -0.66 2.44
C ALA A 86 12.93 -0.91 3.89
N CYS A 87 13.83 -1.44 4.73
CA CYS A 87 13.55 -1.67 6.14
C CYS A 87 13.17 -0.37 6.86
N ARG A 88 13.96 0.70 6.66
CA ARG A 88 13.69 2.01 7.27
C ARG A 88 12.31 2.54 6.88
N TRP A 89 11.95 2.50 5.60
CA TRP A 89 10.63 2.96 5.14
C TRP A 89 9.49 2.13 5.71
N ILE A 90 9.67 0.81 5.80
CA ILE A 90 8.69 -0.07 6.42
C ILE A 90 8.51 0.30 7.89
N ASP A 91 9.59 0.49 8.65
CA ASP A 91 9.53 0.83 10.07
C ASP A 91 8.86 2.20 10.30
N GLU A 92 9.18 3.20 9.46
CA GLU A 92 8.57 4.53 9.51
C GLU A 92 7.06 4.49 9.21
N LEU A 93 6.63 3.64 8.27
CA LEU A 93 5.24 3.55 7.84
C LEU A 93 4.43 2.51 8.62
N ALA A 94 5.06 1.57 9.31
CA ALA A 94 4.43 0.48 10.05
C ALA A 94 3.26 0.91 10.98
N PRO A 95 3.30 2.08 11.66
CA PRO A 95 2.17 2.54 12.47
C PRO A 95 0.88 2.80 11.69
N TRP A 96 0.93 2.90 10.36
CA TRP A 96 -0.17 3.31 9.48
C TRP A 96 -0.66 2.22 8.52
N LEU A 97 0.17 1.22 8.22
CA LEU A 97 -0.14 0.14 7.27
C LEU A 97 -1.16 -0.86 7.85
N THR A 98 -2.13 -1.30 7.04
CA THR A 98 -3.24 -2.19 7.45
C THR A 98 -3.43 -3.39 6.53
#